data_AF-A0A353ZWJ6-F1
#
_entry.id   AF-A0A353ZWJ6-F1
#
_cell.length_a   1.000
_cell.length_b   1.000
_cell.length_c   1.000
_cell.angle_alpha   90.00
_cell.angle_beta   90.00
_cell.angle_gamma   90.00
#
_symmetry.space_group_name_H-M   'P 1'
#
loop_
_entity.id
_entity.type
_entity.pdbx_description
1 polymer ?
#
loop_
_entity_poly.entity_id
_entity_poly.type
_entity_poly.pdbx_seq_one_letter_code
_entity_poly.pdbx_strand_id
1 'polypeptide(L)'
;MRRLLAILIPGLLLLTACGGSPAAPEPTSQTAGDTAKFDSLKLTDNGDKKAPGVDFAKPLDVTEPTIKVVTEGDGDRVKANQIANISILAVNGADGSTLEDTFSAEPEPLELNDELKTGSPVIYNAFVGTKVGSSLALAIPGQPAAQG
;
A
#
# COMPACT_ATOMS: atom_id res chain seq x y z
N MET A 1 6.83 59.12 -31.05
CA MET A 1 6.00 60.28 -30.65
C MET A 1 4.56 59.82 -30.48
N ARG A 2 3.98 60.04 -29.28
CA ARG A 2 2.54 60.30 -28.98
C ARG A 2 1.51 59.28 -29.55
N ARG A 3 0.68 58.59 -28.76
CA ARG A 3 -0.16 59.11 -27.67
C ARG A 3 -0.59 58.03 -26.68
N LEU A 4 -0.61 58.43 -25.42
CA LEU A 4 -1.40 57.85 -24.33
C LEU A 4 -2.89 57.80 -24.70
N LEU A 5 -3.53 56.68 -24.41
CA LEU A 5 -4.91 56.66 -23.93
C LEU A 5 -5.03 55.53 -22.90
N ALA A 6 -4.96 55.95 -21.63
CA ALA A 6 -5.46 55.19 -20.51
C ALA A 6 -6.98 55.04 -20.65
N ILE A 7 -7.48 53.81 -20.67
CA ILE A 7 -8.89 53.52 -20.44
C ILE A 7 -8.94 52.66 -19.18
N LEU A 8 -9.46 53.30 -18.15
CA LEU A 8 -9.76 52.80 -16.82
C LEU A 8 -11.17 52.19 -16.88
N ILE A 9 -11.28 50.86 -16.79
CA ILE A 9 -12.54 50.16 -16.52
C ILE A 9 -12.26 49.16 -15.39
N PRO A 10 -12.72 49.43 -14.15
CA PRO A 10 -12.72 48.44 -13.08
C PRO A 10 -13.89 47.48 -13.33
N GLY A 11 -13.65 46.46 -14.15
CA GLY A 11 -14.59 45.40 -14.46
C GLY A 11 -14.45 44.24 -13.48
N LEU A 12 -15.30 44.27 -12.46
CA LEU A 12 -15.56 43.23 -11.48
C LEU A 12 -15.80 41.85 -12.16
N LEU A 13 -14.76 41.01 -12.27
CA LEU A 13 -14.90 39.58 -12.54
C LEU A 13 -14.74 38.81 -11.24
N LEU A 14 -15.82 38.82 -10.45
CA LEU A 14 -16.09 37.79 -9.46
C LEU A 14 -16.30 36.47 -10.23
N LEU A 15 -15.22 35.71 -10.48
CA LEU A 15 -15.36 34.29 -10.81
C LEU A 15 -15.74 33.54 -9.53
N THR A 16 -17.00 33.66 -9.14
CA THR A 16 -17.69 32.68 -8.31
C THR A 16 -18.01 31.46 -9.18
N ALA A 17 -17.06 30.54 -9.31
CA ALA A 17 -17.36 29.16 -9.70
C ALA A 17 -17.34 28.31 -8.43
N CYS A 18 -18.34 28.52 -7.58
CA CYS A 18 -18.68 27.63 -6.49
C CYS A 18 -19.39 26.42 -7.10
N GLY A 19 -18.66 25.32 -7.23
CA GLY A 19 -19.16 24.02 -7.69
C GLY A 19 -18.26 22.87 -7.24
N GLY A 20 -17.51 23.07 -6.15
CA GLY A 20 -16.75 22.02 -5.51
C GLY A 20 -17.68 21.22 -4.61
N SER A 21 -18.34 20.20 -5.16
CA SER A 21 -18.82 19.12 -4.31
C SER A 21 -17.60 18.64 -3.52
N PRO A 22 -17.60 18.61 -2.18
CA PRO A 22 -16.49 18.03 -1.46
C PRO A 22 -16.34 16.60 -1.99
N ALA A 23 -15.18 16.31 -2.59
CA ALA A 23 -14.86 14.95 -2.98
C ALA A 23 -15.07 14.08 -1.74
N ALA A 24 -15.87 13.02 -1.88
CA ALA A 24 -16.04 12.07 -0.80
C ALA A 24 -14.64 11.63 -0.33
N PRO A 25 -14.39 11.54 0.98
CA PRO A 25 -13.08 11.16 1.48
C PRO A 25 -12.68 9.83 0.85
N GLU A 26 -11.50 9.81 0.21
CA GLU A 26 -10.97 8.58 -0.36
C GLU A 26 -10.59 7.60 0.76
N PRO A 27 -10.74 6.28 0.53
CA PRO A 27 -10.29 5.30 1.50
C PRO A 27 -8.77 5.42 1.72
N THR A 28 -8.36 5.25 2.97
CA THR A 28 -6.94 5.21 3.36
C THR A 28 -6.60 3.84 3.90
N SER A 29 -5.47 3.29 3.44
CA SER A 29 -4.92 2.04 3.97
C SER A 29 -4.63 2.14 5.46
N GLN A 30 -4.80 1.04 6.18
CA GLN A 30 -4.52 0.94 7.60
C GLN A 30 -3.31 0.04 7.85
N THR A 31 -2.52 0.41 8.86
CA THR A 31 -1.45 -0.43 9.40
C THR A 31 -1.94 -1.17 10.65
N ALA A 32 -1.30 -2.29 10.97
CA ALA A 32 -1.52 -2.99 12.25
C ALA A 32 -0.20 -3.47 12.85
N GLY A 33 -0.20 -3.71 14.16
CA GLY A 33 0.95 -4.22 14.92
C GLY A 33 2.10 -3.22 15.11
N ASP A 34 3.23 -3.73 15.59
CA ASP A 34 4.46 -2.96 15.80
C ASP A 34 5.22 -2.73 14.49
N THR A 35 4.79 -1.70 13.74
CA THR A 35 5.38 -1.45 12.42
C THR A 35 6.85 -1.00 12.43
N ALA A 36 7.40 -0.63 13.59
CA ALA A 36 8.83 -0.31 13.72
C ALA A 36 9.72 -1.53 13.42
N LYS A 37 9.15 -2.74 13.49
CA LYS A 37 9.81 -3.98 13.07
C LYS A 37 10.21 -3.97 11.59
N PHE A 38 9.55 -3.16 10.77
CA PHE A 38 9.87 -2.99 9.35
C PHE A 38 10.86 -1.85 9.08
N ASP A 39 11.36 -1.12 10.07
CA ASP A 39 12.26 0.02 9.83
C ASP A 39 13.62 -0.40 9.25
N SER A 40 14.03 -1.65 9.49
CA SER A 40 15.24 -2.23 8.89
C SER A 40 15.00 -2.82 7.49
N LEU A 41 13.75 -2.90 7.04
CA LEU A 41 13.39 -3.53 5.78
C LEU A 41 13.89 -2.71 4.61
N LYS A 42 14.60 -3.36 3.69
CA LYS A 42 15.06 -2.80 2.43
C LYS A 42 14.58 -3.69 1.31
N LEU A 43 13.93 -3.07 0.34
CA LEU A 43 13.50 -3.72 -0.89
C LEU A 43 14.44 -3.30 -2.02
N THR A 44 14.83 -4.28 -2.83
CA THR A 44 15.55 -4.06 -4.08
C THR A 44 14.64 -4.48 -5.23
N ASP A 45 14.41 -3.57 -6.17
CA ASP A 45 13.71 -3.90 -7.40
C ASP A 45 14.63 -4.75 -8.31
N ASN A 46 14.18 -5.95 -8.63
CA ASN A 46 14.89 -6.89 -9.51
C ASN A 46 14.36 -6.86 -10.95
N GLY A 47 13.35 -6.04 -11.23
CA GLY A 47 12.67 -5.89 -12.51
C GLY A 47 11.39 -6.74 -12.63
N ASP A 48 10.74 -6.61 -13.78
CA ASP A 48 9.43 -7.21 -14.04
C ASP A 48 9.39 -8.73 -13.83
N LYS A 49 8.30 -9.19 -13.20
CA LYS A 49 8.03 -10.61 -12.92
C LYS A 49 9.13 -11.31 -12.13
N LYS A 50 9.88 -10.56 -11.32
CA LYS A 50 10.84 -11.09 -10.36
C LYS A 50 10.49 -10.58 -8.98
N ALA A 51 10.63 -11.45 -7.99
CA ALA A 51 10.45 -11.05 -6.62
C ALA A 51 11.47 -9.95 -6.25
N PRO A 52 11.07 -8.97 -5.42
CA PRO A 52 12.01 -7.99 -4.90
C PRO A 52 13.07 -8.69 -4.04
N GLY A 53 14.29 -8.16 -4.03
CA GLY A 53 15.27 -8.51 -3.00
C GLY A 53 14.80 -7.97 -1.66
N VAL A 54 14.89 -8.77 -0.59
CA VAL A 54 14.43 -8.38 0.74
C VAL A 54 15.55 -8.54 1.75
N ASP A 55 15.97 -7.42 2.36
CA ASP A 55 16.95 -7.38 3.44
C ASP A 55 16.34 -6.76 4.70
N PHE A 56 16.66 -7.32 5.87
CA PHE A 56 16.18 -6.83 7.16
C PHE A 56 17.08 -7.34 8.31
N ALA A 57 16.97 -6.71 9.48
CA ALA A 57 17.63 -7.17 10.68
C ALA A 57 16.97 -8.46 11.22
N LYS A 58 17.78 -9.52 11.41
CA LYS A 58 17.30 -10.83 11.84
C LYS A 58 17.58 -11.08 13.33
N PRO A 59 16.72 -11.82 14.04
CA PRO A 59 15.42 -12.29 13.56
C PRO A 59 14.40 -11.14 13.48
N LEU A 60 13.51 -11.18 12.49
CA LEU A 60 12.31 -10.35 12.46
C LEU A 60 11.21 -11.07 13.24
N ASP A 61 11.04 -10.66 14.50
CA ASP A 61 10.07 -11.25 15.41
C ASP A 61 8.98 -10.24 15.78
N VAL A 62 7.73 -10.71 15.68
CA VAL A 62 6.50 -9.98 15.98
C VAL A 62 5.63 -10.80 16.92
N THR A 63 5.00 -10.13 17.88
CA THR A 63 4.10 -10.79 18.85
C THR A 63 2.65 -10.87 18.36
N GLU A 64 2.31 -10.12 17.32
CA GLU A 64 1.00 -10.09 16.66
C GLU A 64 1.15 -9.84 15.16
N PRO A 65 0.13 -10.14 14.34
CA PRO A 65 0.14 -9.79 12.92
C PRO A 65 0.42 -8.31 12.71
N THR A 66 1.52 -8.01 12.02
CA THR A 66 2.00 -6.66 11.77
C THR A 66 1.99 -6.40 10.28
N ILE A 67 1.32 -5.34 9.83
CA ILE A 67 1.18 -5.00 8.40
C ILE A 67 1.40 -3.52 8.15
N LYS A 68 2.13 -3.19 7.07
CA LYS A 68 2.41 -1.82 6.65
C LYS A 68 2.70 -1.74 5.15
N VAL A 69 2.27 -0.66 4.51
CA VAL A 69 2.75 -0.28 3.18
C VAL A 69 4.21 0.17 3.32
N VAL A 70 5.13 -0.56 2.69
CA VAL A 70 6.58 -0.32 2.78
C VAL A 70 7.15 0.32 1.51
N THR A 71 6.39 0.28 0.42
CA THR A 71 6.65 1.06 -0.79
C THR A 71 5.32 1.49 -1.36
N GLU A 72 5.14 2.80 -1.56
CA GLU A 72 3.92 3.35 -2.12
C GLU A 72 3.97 3.28 -3.65
N GLY A 73 2.91 2.75 -4.25
CA GLY A 73 2.71 2.78 -5.70
C GLY A 73 2.23 4.14 -6.21
N ASP A 74 2.11 4.26 -7.51
CA ASP A 74 1.72 5.48 -8.21
C ASP A 74 0.34 5.40 -8.87
N GLY A 75 -0.30 4.22 -8.84
CA GLY A 75 -1.62 4.01 -9.43
C GLY A 75 -2.79 4.48 -8.56
N ASP A 76 -3.99 4.19 -9.05
CA ASP A 76 -5.24 4.54 -8.37
C ASP A 76 -5.36 3.88 -6.99
N ARG A 77 -6.14 4.50 -6.10
CA ARG A 77 -6.50 3.88 -4.82
C ARG A 77 -7.43 2.70 -5.02
N VAL A 78 -7.08 1.61 -4.36
CA VAL A 78 -7.89 0.41 -4.22
C VAL A 78 -9.14 0.71 -3.38
N LYS A 79 -10.30 0.22 -3.82
CA LYS A 79 -11.62 0.44 -3.19
C LYS A 79 -12.23 -0.90 -2.77
N ALA A 80 -13.24 -0.82 -1.90
CA ALA A 80 -14.04 -1.98 -1.51
C ALA A 80 -14.71 -2.64 -2.72
N ASN A 81 -14.95 -3.95 -2.64
CA ASN A 81 -15.56 -4.80 -3.67
C ASN A 81 -14.78 -4.84 -5.00
N GLN A 82 -13.47 -4.56 -4.96
CA GLN A 82 -12.57 -4.76 -6.09
C GLN A 82 -11.79 -6.06 -5.93
N ILE A 83 -11.21 -6.51 -7.05
CA ILE A 83 -10.25 -7.61 -7.07
C ILE A 83 -8.86 -6.99 -7.20
N ALA A 84 -8.01 -7.26 -6.20
CA ALA A 84 -6.60 -6.91 -6.25
C ALA A 84 -5.81 -8.14 -6.75
N ASN A 85 -5.04 -7.97 -7.81
CA ASN A 85 -4.14 -9.02 -8.30
C ASN A 85 -2.80 -8.89 -7.56
N ILE A 86 -2.41 -9.92 -6.83
CA ILE A 86 -1.25 -9.88 -5.92
C ILE A 86 -0.22 -10.96 -6.26
N SER A 87 1.04 -10.63 -6.04
CA SER A 87 2.14 -11.59 -6.02
C SER A 87 2.75 -11.60 -4.61
N ILE A 88 3.25 -12.74 -4.19
CA ILE A 88 3.69 -13.01 -2.82
C ILE A 88 5.14 -13.47 -2.86
N LEU A 89 5.94 -12.88 -1.97
CA LEU A 89 7.24 -13.37 -1.58
C LEU A 89 7.19 -13.59 -0.08
N ALA A 90 7.25 -14.85 0.35
CA ALA A 90 7.34 -15.20 1.77
C ALA A 90 8.80 -15.57 2.10
N VAL A 91 9.32 -15.00 3.17
CA VAL A 91 10.66 -15.30 3.70
C VAL A 91 10.58 -15.67 5.17
N ASN A 92 11.48 -16.54 5.62
CA ASN A 92 11.61 -16.91 7.02
C ASN A 92 12.20 -15.73 7.81
N GLY A 93 11.49 -15.23 8.82
CA GLY A 93 11.95 -14.10 9.65
C GLY A 93 13.23 -14.38 10.44
N ALA A 94 13.58 -15.64 10.70
CA ALA A 94 14.77 -16.00 11.48
C ALA A 94 16.07 -15.88 10.66
N ASP A 95 16.07 -16.35 9.41
CA ASP A 95 17.28 -16.45 8.58
C ASP A 95 17.17 -15.74 7.22
N GLY A 96 15.98 -15.30 6.82
CA GLY A 96 15.69 -14.66 5.53
C GLY A 96 15.63 -15.61 4.35
N SER A 97 15.59 -16.93 4.58
CA SER A 97 15.40 -17.91 3.50
C SER A 97 14.03 -17.77 2.86
N THR A 98 13.96 -17.90 1.53
CA THR A 98 12.68 -17.88 0.81
C THR A 98 11.87 -19.13 1.12
N LEU A 99 10.61 -18.93 1.50
CA LEU A 99 9.62 -19.98 1.72
C LEU A 99 8.70 -20.12 0.51
N GLU A 100 8.34 -19.00 -0.11
CA GLU A 100 7.42 -18.93 -1.25
C GLU A 100 7.76 -17.73 -2.15
N ASP A 101 7.63 -17.90 -3.47
CA ASP A 101 7.76 -16.83 -4.46
C ASP A 101 6.79 -17.10 -5.62
N THR A 102 5.81 -16.20 -5.81
CA THR A 102 4.83 -16.27 -6.90
C THR A 102 5.02 -15.19 -7.97
N PHE A 103 6.07 -14.37 -7.90
CA PHE A 103 6.28 -13.25 -8.84
C PHE A 103 6.57 -13.68 -10.28
N SER A 104 7.06 -14.92 -10.46
CA SER A 104 7.30 -15.47 -11.79
C SER A 104 6.03 -15.96 -12.51
N ALA A 105 4.92 -16.13 -11.76
CA ALA A 105 3.64 -16.62 -12.25
C ALA A 105 2.65 -15.47 -12.52
N GLU A 106 1.43 -15.81 -12.93
CA GLU A 106 0.34 -14.85 -12.98
C GLU A 106 -0.08 -14.47 -11.54
N PRO A 107 -0.27 -13.17 -11.25
CA PRO A 107 -0.74 -12.73 -9.95
C PRO A 107 -2.09 -13.35 -9.57
N GLU A 108 -2.26 -13.67 -8.29
CA GLU A 108 -3.47 -14.29 -7.78
C GLU A 108 -4.54 -13.23 -7.45
N PRO A 109 -5.82 -13.51 -7.72
CA PRO A 109 -6.90 -12.59 -7.39
C PRO A 109 -7.22 -12.63 -5.88
N LEU A 110 -7.19 -11.47 -5.23
CA LEU A 110 -7.71 -11.24 -3.89
C LEU A 110 -8.98 -10.40 -3.95
N GLU A 111 -10.11 -10.99 -3.58
CA GLU A 111 -11.39 -10.28 -3.51
C GLU A 111 -11.50 -9.43 -2.24
N LEU A 112 -11.60 -8.11 -2.40
CA LEU A 112 -11.77 -7.16 -1.28
C LEU A 112 -13.25 -7.00 -0.94
N ASN A 113 -13.89 -8.12 -0.62
CA ASN A 113 -15.33 -8.23 -0.35
C ASN A 113 -15.62 -8.28 1.18
N ASP A 114 -16.90 -8.37 1.54
CA ASP A 114 -17.33 -8.43 2.95
C ASP A 114 -16.92 -9.72 3.67
N GLU A 115 -16.67 -10.80 2.93
CA GLU A 115 -16.15 -12.05 3.48
C GLU A 115 -14.71 -11.87 3.98
N LEU A 116 -13.83 -11.31 3.14
CA LEU A 116 -12.46 -10.98 3.55
C LEU A 116 -12.46 -9.96 4.70
N LYS A 117 -13.31 -8.95 4.62
CA LYS A 117 -13.45 -7.94 5.68
C LYS A 117 -13.80 -8.55 7.04
N THR A 118 -14.67 -9.57 7.04
CA THR A 118 -15.12 -10.24 8.25
C THR A 118 -14.11 -11.27 8.74
N GLY A 119 -13.54 -12.07 7.83
CA GLY A 119 -12.60 -13.13 8.15
C GLY A 119 -11.19 -12.64 8.48
N SER A 120 -10.75 -11.55 7.84
CA SER A 120 -9.43 -10.95 8.02
C SER A 120 -9.47 -9.43 7.86
N PRO A 121 -10.03 -8.71 8.86
CA PRO A 121 -10.17 -7.25 8.80
C PRO A 121 -8.81 -6.54 8.65
N VAL A 122 -7.74 -7.10 9.23
CA VAL A 122 -6.38 -6.56 9.14
C VAL A 122 -5.89 -6.56 7.70
N ILE A 123 -6.09 -7.66 6.97
CA ILE A 123 -5.70 -7.76 5.56
C ILE A 123 -6.59 -6.85 4.71
N TYR A 124 -7.90 -6.94 4.87
CA TYR A 124 -8.85 -6.09 4.13
C TYR A 124 -8.50 -4.59 4.25
N ASN A 125 -8.29 -4.10 5.47
CA ASN A 125 -8.03 -2.69 5.72
C ASN A 125 -6.63 -2.25 5.26
N ALA A 126 -5.67 -3.17 5.14
CA ALA A 126 -4.35 -2.85 4.60
C ALA A 126 -4.40 -2.65 3.08
N PHE A 127 -5.20 -3.45 2.36
CA PHE A 127 -5.34 -3.32 0.91
C PHE A 127 -6.25 -2.16 0.50
N VAL A 128 -7.41 -1.99 1.14
CA VAL A 128 -8.35 -0.91 0.80
C VAL A 128 -7.73 0.44 1.11
N GLY A 129 -7.68 1.32 0.11
CA GLY A 129 -7.09 2.65 0.20
C GLY A 129 -5.60 2.73 -0.11
N THR A 130 -4.93 1.59 -0.32
CA THR A 130 -3.57 1.53 -0.86
C THR A 130 -3.57 1.87 -2.36
N LYS A 131 -2.48 2.41 -2.89
CA LYS A 131 -2.33 2.66 -4.33
C LYS A 131 -1.91 1.39 -5.07
N VAL A 132 -2.42 1.19 -6.28
CA VAL A 132 -1.95 0.13 -7.18
C VAL A 132 -0.44 0.29 -7.41
N GLY A 133 0.30 -0.82 -7.38
CA GLY A 133 1.77 -0.85 -7.46
C GLY A 133 2.48 -0.76 -6.11
N SER A 134 1.75 -0.62 -5.00
CA SER A 134 2.37 -0.61 -3.66
C SER A 134 2.85 -2.00 -3.24
N SER A 135 3.90 -2.03 -2.42
CA SER A 135 4.34 -3.23 -1.69
C SER A 135 3.93 -3.13 -0.23
N LEU A 136 3.27 -4.18 0.27
CA LEU A 136 2.88 -4.32 1.67
C LEU A 136 3.77 -5.38 2.33
N ALA A 137 4.32 -5.07 3.49
CA ALA A 137 4.98 -6.05 4.34
C ALA A 137 3.97 -6.57 5.37
N LEU A 138 3.90 -7.89 5.50
CA LEU A 138 3.13 -8.60 6.52
C LEU A 138 4.08 -9.53 7.27
N ALA A 139 4.08 -9.42 8.60
CA ALA A 139 4.77 -10.34 9.49
C ALA A 139 3.74 -11.01 10.40
N ILE A 140 3.85 -12.32 10.56
CA ILE A 140 2.98 -13.12 11.43
C ILE A 140 3.86 -13.73 12.51
N PRO A 141 3.41 -13.82 13.77
CA PRO A 141 4.17 -14.46 14.83
C PRO A 141 4.60 -15.87 14.44
N GLY A 142 5.88 -16.17 14.66
CA GLY A 142 6.37 -17.53 14.48
C GLY A 142 5.61 -18.49 15.38
N GLN A 143 5.29 -19.69 14.86
CA GLN A 143 4.84 -20.76 15.75
C GLN A 143 6.02 -21.14 16.64
N PRO A 144 5.88 -21.18 17.98
CA PRO A 144 6.92 -21.74 18.82
C PRO A 144 7.18 -23.15 18.31
N ALA A 145 8.43 -23.45 17.96
CA ALA A 145 8.82 -24.81 17.60
C ALA A 145 8.35 -25.71 18.74
N ALA A 146 7.48 -26.68 18.43
CA ALA A 146 7.09 -27.69 19.40
C ALA A 146 8.38 -28.34 19.89
N GLN A 147 8.77 -28.03 21.14
CA GLN A 147 9.90 -28.66 21.77
C GLN A 147 9.51 -30.14 21.93
N GLY A 148 10.18 -31.01 21.18
CA GLY A 148 10.06 -32.46 21.32
C GLY A 148 10.56 -32.95 22.66
#